data_AF-A0A2N2VZQ7-F1
#
_entry.id   AF-A0A2N2VZQ7-F1
#
_cell.length_a   1.000
_cell.length_b   1.000
_cell.length_c   1.000
_cell.angle_alpha   90.00
_cell.angle_beta   90.00
_cell.angle_gamma   90.00
#
_symmetry.space_group_name_H-M   'P 1'
#
loop_
_entity.id
_entity.type
_entity.pdbx_description
1 polymer ?
#
loop_
_entity_poly.entity_id
_entity_poly.type
_entity_poly.pdbx_seq_one_letter_code
_entity_poly.pdbx_strand_id
1 'polypeptide(L)'
;MRIIRKIDFIKLLSLVIILAPALMISSCSKDDTLFDELKGTWSVRDFYTTVTATKDFSFLDMNSPQGWSGEVLENNVPVQNCVNKFYDNTSPYIAINKDIILSLGNKRLIYKNSQFDVVFNSEEAINNGNLQVEFNFMYGTNPVNLKINLQAPLKEVKTGNTLTIYGSKESLAGVPLSELRFMSPTEVRGKLTLNNILDNFSGTWSVNLDIISLNIKSTAGQVQYMQNYKFLLTESDLILSTESVYPQDRIFTNIPNENITNVIHHAKYSR
;
A
#
# COMPACT_ATOMS: atom_id res chain seq x y z
N MET A 1 68.22 -36.94 16.25
CA MET A 1 66.82 -37.02 16.71
C MET A 1 66.12 -35.69 16.40
N ARG A 2 65.37 -35.64 15.30
CA ARG A 2 64.41 -34.58 14.96
C ARG A 2 63.45 -35.20 13.94
N ILE A 3 62.26 -35.58 14.40
CA ILE A 3 61.17 -36.07 13.55
C ILE A 3 60.22 -34.88 13.38
N ILE A 4 60.21 -34.29 12.19
CA ILE A 4 59.20 -33.32 11.78
C ILE A 4 57.98 -34.13 11.36
N ARG A 5 56.90 -34.08 12.15
CA ARG A 5 55.58 -34.60 11.75
C ARG A 5 55.04 -33.72 10.62
N LYS A 6 55.10 -34.22 9.38
CA LYS A 6 54.24 -33.74 8.30
C LYS A 6 52.81 -34.12 8.65
N ILE A 7 52.04 -33.11 9.02
CA ILE A 7 50.59 -33.17 9.19
C ILE A 7 49.99 -33.57 7.83
N ASP A 8 49.08 -34.54 7.86
CA ASP A 8 48.33 -35.09 6.73
C ASP A 8 47.52 -34.00 6.01
N PHE A 9 48.17 -33.30 5.08
CA PHE A 9 47.55 -32.31 4.19
C PHE A 9 46.50 -32.93 3.25
N ILE A 10 46.49 -34.26 3.11
CA ILE A 10 45.60 -35.01 2.22
C ILE A 10 44.23 -35.27 2.86
N LYS A 11 44.08 -35.22 4.20
CA LYS A 11 42.78 -35.42 4.86
C LYS A 11 41.94 -34.14 5.01
N LEU A 12 42.56 -32.96 4.96
CA LEU A 12 41.84 -31.68 5.01
C LEU A 12 41.19 -31.33 3.65
N LEU A 13 41.81 -31.74 2.54
CA LEU A 13 41.31 -31.44 1.19
C LEU A 13 40.06 -32.26 0.84
N SER A 14 39.96 -33.50 1.35
CA SER A 14 38.81 -34.38 1.11
C SER A 14 37.54 -33.93 1.84
N LEU A 15 37.66 -33.19 2.95
CA LEU A 15 36.50 -32.70 3.71
C LEU A 15 35.92 -31.41 3.09
N VAL A 16 36.77 -30.56 2.50
CA VAL A 16 36.35 -29.30 1.86
C VAL A 16 35.63 -29.54 0.52
N ILE A 17 35.99 -30.61 -0.21
CA ILE A 17 35.36 -30.94 -1.50
C ILE A 17 33.99 -31.62 -1.33
N ILE A 18 33.70 -32.23 -0.17
CA ILE A 18 32.40 -32.87 0.11
C ILE A 18 31.40 -31.92 0.78
N LEU A 19 31.85 -30.82 1.42
CA LEU A 19 30.95 -29.81 1.99
C LEU A 19 30.46 -28.75 0.99
N ALA A 20 31.20 -28.49 -0.09
CA ALA A 20 30.78 -27.51 -1.11
C ALA A 20 29.52 -27.90 -1.91
N PRO A 21 29.27 -29.18 -2.28
CA PRO A 21 28.05 -29.58 -2.96
C PRO A 21 26.83 -29.58 -2.04
N ALA A 22 27.02 -29.89 -0.74
CA ALA A 22 25.91 -29.90 0.23
C ALA A 22 25.35 -28.50 0.51
N LEU A 23 26.18 -27.45 0.39
CA LEU A 23 25.74 -26.06 0.50
C LEU A 23 25.09 -25.51 -0.78
N MET A 24 25.33 -26.12 -1.95
CA MET A 24 24.69 -25.71 -3.22
C MET A 24 23.38 -26.45 -3.51
N ILE A 25 23.13 -27.61 -2.88
CA ILE A 25 21.88 -28.36 -3.09
C ILE A 25 20.71 -27.81 -2.26
N SER A 26 20.99 -27.07 -1.17
CA SER A 26 19.92 -26.48 -0.33
C SER A 26 19.34 -25.17 -0.86
N SER A 27 19.99 -24.49 -1.81
CA SER A 27 19.42 -23.27 -2.41
C SER A 27 18.43 -23.60 -3.52
N CYS A 28 18.71 -24.61 -4.34
CA CYS A 28 17.81 -25.05 -5.42
C CYS A 28 16.47 -25.58 -4.89
N SER A 29 16.47 -26.34 -3.78
CA SER A 29 15.23 -26.91 -3.23
C SER A 29 14.32 -25.89 -2.55
N LYS A 30 14.89 -24.82 -1.99
CA LYS A 30 14.12 -23.76 -1.32
C LYS A 30 13.35 -22.91 -2.32
N ASP A 31 13.96 -22.61 -3.46
CA ASP A 31 13.36 -21.79 -4.51
C ASP A 31 12.16 -22.49 -5.16
N ASP A 32 12.25 -23.80 -5.40
CA ASP A 32 11.14 -24.60 -5.94
C ASP A 32 9.96 -24.71 -4.96
N THR A 33 10.21 -24.96 -3.66
CA THR A 33 9.14 -24.99 -2.65
C THR A 33 8.46 -23.64 -2.45
N LEU A 34 9.24 -22.55 -2.44
CA LEU A 34 8.67 -21.20 -2.31
C LEU A 34 7.90 -20.81 -3.57
N PHE A 35 8.37 -21.21 -4.76
CA PHE A 35 7.63 -20.99 -5.99
C PHE A 35 6.25 -21.64 -5.93
N ASP A 36 6.14 -22.89 -5.46
CA ASP A 36 4.84 -23.55 -5.32
C ASP A 36 3.89 -22.78 -4.37
N GLU A 37 4.44 -22.18 -3.31
CA GLU A 37 3.70 -21.30 -2.38
C GLU A 37 3.42 -19.89 -2.92
N LEU A 38 4.13 -19.43 -3.95
CA LEU A 38 3.93 -18.13 -4.59
C LEU A 38 3.14 -18.23 -5.90
N LYS A 39 2.98 -19.44 -6.46
CA LYS A 39 2.32 -19.67 -7.73
C LYS A 39 0.89 -19.14 -7.73
N GLY A 40 0.56 -18.39 -8.78
CA GLY A 40 -0.74 -17.77 -8.96
C GLY A 40 -0.65 -16.26 -9.18
N THR A 41 -1.81 -15.62 -9.18
CA THR A 41 -1.93 -14.16 -9.30
C THR A 41 -2.14 -13.58 -7.91
N TRP A 42 -1.33 -12.59 -7.56
CA TRP A 42 -1.44 -11.82 -6.34
C TRP A 42 -1.84 -10.40 -6.70
N SER A 43 -2.99 -9.95 -6.18
CA SER A 43 -3.51 -8.61 -6.43
C SER A 43 -3.38 -7.76 -5.17
N VAL A 44 -2.97 -6.50 -5.31
CA VAL A 44 -2.83 -5.61 -4.16
C VAL A 44 -4.19 -5.38 -3.49
N ARG A 45 -4.27 -5.73 -2.20
CA ARG A 45 -5.45 -5.51 -1.37
C ARG A 45 -5.32 -4.24 -0.55
N ASP A 46 -4.18 -4.04 0.09
CA ASP A 46 -3.94 -2.89 0.96
C ASP A 46 -2.55 -2.32 0.73
N PHE A 47 -2.41 -1.02 0.95
CA PHE A 47 -1.14 -0.32 1.00
C PHE A 47 -1.07 0.51 2.27
N TYR A 48 0.06 0.45 2.96
CA TYR A 48 0.30 1.26 4.14
C TYR A 48 1.77 1.57 4.31
N THR A 49 2.06 2.65 5.02
CA THR A 49 3.42 3.05 5.39
C THR A 49 3.54 3.00 6.90
N THR A 50 4.63 2.44 7.42
CA THR A 50 5.01 2.61 8.82
C THR A 50 6.12 3.62 8.94
N VAL A 51 6.03 4.49 9.93
CA VAL A 51 7.06 5.48 10.25
C VAL A 51 7.27 5.52 11.75
N THR A 52 8.45 5.92 12.20
CA THR A 52 8.76 6.17 13.61
C THR A 52 8.81 7.68 13.86
N ALA A 53 8.10 8.16 14.88
CA ALA A 53 8.11 9.56 15.26
C ALA A 53 9.44 9.99 15.89
N THR A 54 10.01 11.10 15.42
CA THR A 54 11.25 11.69 15.99
C THR A 54 10.97 12.75 17.05
N LYS A 55 9.74 13.25 17.12
CA LYS A 55 9.21 14.17 18.15
C LYS A 55 7.70 14.00 18.30
N ASP A 56 7.11 14.66 19.29
CA ASP A 56 5.66 14.70 19.46
C ASP A 56 5.03 15.57 18.35
N PHE A 57 3.94 15.09 17.73
CA PHE A 57 3.17 15.85 16.74
C PHE A 57 1.72 15.35 16.64
N SER A 58 0.88 16.11 15.95
CA SER A 58 -0.46 15.69 15.56
C SER A 58 -0.65 15.85 14.05
N PHE A 59 -1.47 15.01 13.45
CA PHE A 59 -1.85 15.13 12.03
C PHE A 59 -3.27 14.61 11.78
N LEU A 60 -3.86 15.03 10.66
CA LEU A 60 -5.16 14.52 10.21
C LEU A 60 -4.97 13.17 9.52
N ASP A 61 -5.55 12.11 10.07
CA ASP A 61 -5.50 10.75 9.50
C ASP A 61 -6.68 10.55 8.53
N MET A 62 -6.62 11.25 7.39
CA MET A 62 -7.74 11.31 6.43
C MET A 62 -8.22 9.94 5.97
N ASN A 63 -7.30 8.99 5.80
CA ASN A 63 -7.56 7.63 5.32
C ASN A 63 -7.74 6.61 6.46
N SER A 64 -7.98 7.08 7.69
CA SER A 64 -8.20 6.22 8.85
C SER A 64 -9.22 5.11 8.55
N PRO A 65 -8.92 3.84 8.88
CA PRO A 65 -9.86 2.74 8.70
C PRO A 65 -11.17 2.92 9.45
N GLN A 66 -11.16 3.67 10.55
CA GLN A 66 -12.34 4.01 11.34
C GLN A 66 -13.26 5.02 10.64
N GLY A 67 -12.80 5.67 9.57
CA GLY A 67 -13.55 6.69 8.84
C GLY A 67 -13.62 8.03 9.58
N TRP A 68 -14.33 8.98 8.99
CA TRP A 68 -14.57 10.29 9.58
C TRP A 68 -15.75 10.25 10.54
N SER A 69 -15.62 11.00 11.63
CA SER A 69 -16.66 11.13 12.64
C SER A 69 -17.67 12.22 12.26
N GLY A 70 -18.90 12.12 12.75
CA GLY A 70 -19.94 13.13 12.53
C GLY A 70 -21.28 12.54 12.13
N GLU A 71 -22.13 13.37 11.53
CA GLU A 71 -23.51 13.04 11.22
C GLU A 71 -23.85 13.30 9.75
N VAL A 72 -24.67 12.42 9.19
CA VAL A 72 -25.31 12.62 7.88
C VAL A 72 -26.80 12.45 8.05
N LEU A 73 -27.57 13.45 7.60
CA LEU A 73 -29.03 13.48 7.69
C LEU A 73 -29.64 13.54 6.30
N GLU A 74 -30.56 12.62 5.99
CA GLU A 74 -31.46 12.70 4.84
C GLU A 74 -32.83 13.16 5.35
N ASN A 75 -33.32 14.31 4.88
CA ASN A 75 -34.58 14.91 5.31
C ASN A 75 -34.70 15.02 6.85
N ASN A 76 -33.58 15.41 7.49
CA ASN A 76 -33.41 15.48 8.96
C ASN A 76 -33.49 14.13 9.71
N VAL A 77 -33.35 13.00 9.01
CA VAL A 77 -33.28 11.66 9.60
C VAL A 77 -31.86 11.11 9.46
N PRO A 78 -31.24 10.57 10.53
CA PRO A 78 -29.91 9.98 10.45
C PRO A 78 -29.81 8.86 9.42
N VAL A 79 -28.87 9.02 8.49
CA VAL A 79 -28.52 7.99 7.52
C VAL A 79 -27.88 6.81 8.25
N GLN A 80 -28.30 5.60 7.91
CA GLN A 80 -27.81 4.37 8.54
C GLN A 80 -26.62 3.77 7.77
N ASN A 81 -25.83 2.95 8.46
CA ASN A 81 -24.68 2.22 7.90
C ASN A 81 -23.62 3.13 7.28
N CYS A 82 -23.36 4.26 7.91
CA CYS A 82 -22.32 5.20 7.48
C CYS A 82 -20.92 4.63 7.78
N VAL A 83 -20.06 4.63 6.77
CA VAL A 83 -18.62 4.32 6.83
C VAL A 83 -17.79 5.60 6.80
N ASN A 84 -18.28 6.65 6.13
CA ASN A 84 -17.66 7.98 6.05
C ASN A 84 -16.16 7.93 5.70
N LYS A 85 -15.82 7.17 4.66
CA LYS A 85 -14.43 6.91 4.31
C LYS A 85 -13.96 7.85 3.21
N PHE A 86 -12.87 8.55 3.47
CA PHE A 86 -12.15 9.32 2.45
C PHE A 86 -11.30 8.38 1.60
N TYR A 87 -11.24 8.67 0.30
CA TYR A 87 -10.42 7.96 -0.66
C TYR A 87 -9.50 8.94 -1.39
N ASP A 88 -8.20 8.80 -1.14
CA ASP A 88 -7.13 9.58 -1.75
C ASP A 88 -6.73 9.02 -3.12
N ASN A 89 -7.43 9.43 -4.17
CA ASN A 89 -7.10 9.10 -5.56
C ASN A 89 -7.07 10.36 -6.43
N THR A 90 -6.86 10.22 -7.73
CA THR A 90 -6.84 11.36 -8.69
C THR A 90 -8.12 12.22 -8.67
N SER A 91 -9.24 11.68 -8.17
CA SER A 91 -10.50 12.40 -8.00
C SER A 91 -11.08 12.10 -6.62
N PRO A 92 -10.54 12.73 -5.55
CA PRO A 92 -10.79 12.31 -4.18
C PRO A 92 -12.28 12.39 -3.86
N TYR A 93 -12.75 11.45 -3.04
CA TYR A 93 -14.16 11.36 -2.67
C TYR A 93 -14.34 10.85 -1.24
N ILE A 94 -15.50 11.13 -0.66
CA ILE A 94 -15.95 10.57 0.61
C ILE A 94 -17.13 9.64 0.33
N ALA A 95 -16.97 8.36 0.64
CA ALA A 95 -18.07 7.41 0.65
C ALA A 95 -18.74 7.43 2.03
N ILE A 96 -19.98 7.91 2.10
CA ILE A 96 -20.78 7.88 3.33
C ILE A 96 -21.32 6.47 3.51
N ASN A 97 -21.98 5.92 2.49
CA ASN A 97 -22.39 4.52 2.41
C ASN A 97 -22.49 4.09 0.94
N LYS A 98 -23.09 2.92 0.66
CA LYS A 98 -23.25 2.43 -0.73
C LYS A 98 -24.12 3.32 -1.62
N ASP A 99 -24.99 4.13 -1.04
CA ASP A 99 -25.98 4.94 -1.74
C ASP A 99 -25.56 6.41 -1.83
N ILE A 100 -24.61 6.87 -1.00
CA ILE A 100 -24.22 8.27 -0.90
C ILE A 100 -22.68 8.39 -1.01
N ILE A 101 -22.23 9.01 -2.10
CA ILE A 101 -20.80 9.29 -2.35
C ILE A 101 -20.66 10.74 -2.75
N LEU A 102 -19.76 11.46 -2.08
CA LEU A 102 -19.42 12.84 -2.41
C LEU A 102 -18.05 12.89 -3.10
N SER A 103 -18.06 13.12 -4.42
CA SER A 103 -16.84 13.38 -5.19
C SER A 103 -16.38 14.82 -4.95
N LEU A 104 -15.23 14.98 -4.31
CA LEU A 104 -14.67 16.29 -3.93
C LEU A 104 -14.03 16.99 -5.13
N GLY A 105 -13.27 16.26 -5.96
CA GLY A 105 -12.56 16.85 -7.11
C GLY A 105 -13.51 17.41 -8.17
N ASN A 106 -14.49 16.60 -8.59
CA ASN A 106 -15.46 17.00 -9.62
C ASN A 106 -16.73 17.66 -9.06
N LYS A 107 -16.80 17.89 -7.74
CA LYS A 107 -17.96 18.46 -7.03
C LYS A 107 -19.30 17.82 -7.43
N ARG A 108 -19.38 16.50 -7.27
CA ARG A 108 -20.58 15.71 -7.58
C ARG A 108 -21.07 14.94 -6.37
N LEU A 109 -22.38 14.89 -6.19
CA LEU A 109 -23.06 13.99 -5.28
C LEU A 109 -23.61 12.81 -6.06
N ILE A 110 -23.20 11.60 -5.70
CA ILE A 110 -23.83 10.36 -6.14
C ILE A 110 -24.83 9.97 -5.06
N TYR A 111 -26.10 9.88 -5.42
CA TYR A 111 -27.19 9.49 -4.54
C TYR A 111 -28.03 8.40 -5.21
N LYS A 112 -28.09 7.19 -4.61
CA LYS A 112 -28.81 6.01 -5.12
C LYS A 112 -28.56 5.78 -6.62
N ASN A 113 -27.27 5.75 -7.00
CA ASN A 113 -26.76 5.60 -8.38
C ASN A 113 -27.10 6.74 -9.37
N SER A 114 -27.69 7.85 -8.91
CA SER A 114 -27.88 9.07 -9.72
C SER A 114 -26.84 10.12 -9.36
N GLN A 115 -26.41 10.92 -10.33
CA GLN A 115 -25.40 11.97 -10.13
C GLN A 115 -26.03 13.35 -10.15
N PHE A 116 -25.60 14.20 -9.23
CA PHE A 116 -26.03 15.58 -9.09
C PHE A 116 -24.80 16.49 -9.03
N ASP A 117 -24.79 17.54 -9.83
CA ASP A 117 -23.79 18.59 -9.67
C ASP A 117 -24.09 19.37 -8.40
N VAL A 118 -23.06 19.58 -7.58
CA VAL A 118 -23.18 20.27 -6.29
C VAL A 118 -22.12 21.36 -6.17
N VAL A 119 -22.43 22.38 -5.38
CA VAL A 119 -21.48 23.46 -5.09
C VAL A 119 -21.18 23.47 -3.61
N PHE A 120 -19.92 23.22 -3.25
CA PHE A 120 -19.43 23.33 -1.89
C PHE A 120 -17.93 23.62 -1.88
N ASN A 121 -17.42 24.01 -0.71
CA ASN A 121 -15.99 24.21 -0.50
C ASN A 121 -15.30 22.85 -0.25
N SER A 122 -14.87 22.20 -1.32
CA SER A 122 -14.12 20.95 -1.24
C SER A 122 -12.74 21.13 -0.62
N GLU A 123 -12.13 22.32 -0.70
CA GLU A 123 -10.79 22.57 -0.15
C GLU A 123 -10.77 22.51 1.38
N GLU A 124 -11.83 22.96 2.04
CA GLU A 124 -11.95 22.86 3.50
C GLU A 124 -11.95 21.39 3.96
N ALA A 125 -12.70 20.53 3.26
CA ALA A 125 -12.70 19.10 3.53
C ALA A 125 -11.31 18.50 3.27
N ILE A 126 -10.71 18.83 2.13
CA ILE A 126 -9.46 18.26 1.66
C ILE A 126 -8.25 18.68 2.52
N ASN A 127 -8.17 19.95 2.91
CA ASN A 127 -7.00 20.51 3.58
C ASN A 127 -7.12 20.54 5.11
N ASN A 128 -8.34 20.71 5.62
CA ASN A 128 -8.59 20.90 7.05
C ASN A 128 -9.39 19.73 7.66
N GLY A 129 -9.77 18.74 6.86
CA GLY A 129 -10.50 17.56 7.34
C GLY A 129 -11.90 17.89 7.86
N ASN A 130 -12.53 18.96 7.38
CA ASN A 130 -13.84 19.41 7.84
C ASN A 130 -14.82 19.52 6.67
N LEU A 131 -15.90 18.75 6.69
CA LEU A 131 -16.94 18.78 5.67
C LEU A 131 -18.28 19.15 6.31
N GLN A 132 -18.74 20.37 6.07
CA GLN A 132 -20.05 20.85 6.48
C GLN A 132 -20.82 21.38 5.28
N VAL A 133 -21.79 20.61 4.80
CA VAL A 133 -22.54 20.91 3.58
C VAL A 133 -24.00 20.52 3.70
N GLU A 134 -24.85 21.24 2.97
CA GLU A 134 -26.26 20.94 2.82
C GLU A 134 -26.65 21.01 1.35
N PHE A 135 -27.27 19.94 0.84
CA PHE A 135 -27.72 19.82 -0.54
C PHE A 135 -29.22 19.67 -0.60
N ASN A 136 -29.84 20.36 -1.55
CA ASN A 136 -31.26 20.23 -1.85
C ASN A 136 -31.40 19.87 -3.33
N PHE A 137 -32.00 18.71 -3.62
CA PHE A 137 -32.15 18.20 -4.99
C PHE A 137 -33.41 17.34 -5.13
N MET A 138 -33.78 17.04 -6.38
CA MET A 138 -34.90 16.17 -6.71
C MET A 138 -34.40 14.78 -7.09
N TYR A 139 -34.90 13.72 -6.43
CA TYR A 139 -34.69 12.33 -6.85
C TYR A 139 -36.02 11.76 -7.38
N GLY A 140 -36.13 11.69 -8.70
CA GLY A 140 -37.43 11.51 -9.35
C GLY A 140 -38.34 12.70 -9.06
N THR A 141 -39.49 12.45 -8.42
CA THR A 141 -40.44 13.48 -7.98
C THR A 141 -40.29 13.86 -6.51
N ASN A 142 -39.35 13.25 -5.78
CA ASN A 142 -39.21 13.47 -4.34
C ASN A 142 -38.12 14.51 -4.06
N PRO A 143 -38.43 15.57 -3.28
CA PRO A 143 -37.39 16.46 -2.78
C PRO A 143 -36.54 15.73 -1.73
N VAL A 144 -35.23 15.94 -1.82
CA VAL A 144 -34.24 15.39 -0.88
C VAL A 144 -33.40 16.53 -0.35
N ASN A 145 -33.37 16.67 0.98
CA ASN A 145 -32.43 17.48 1.72
C ASN A 145 -31.37 16.56 2.32
N LEU A 146 -30.10 16.77 2.01
CA LEU A 146 -28.98 16.01 2.54
C LEU A 146 -28.03 16.93 3.28
N LYS A 147 -27.88 16.75 4.60
CA LYS A 147 -26.91 17.47 5.43
C LYS A 147 -25.78 16.53 5.79
N ILE A 148 -24.54 16.98 5.60
CA ILE A 148 -23.34 16.23 5.91
C ILE A 148 -22.47 17.11 6.81
N ASN A 149 -22.17 16.64 8.00
CA ASN A 149 -21.24 17.25 8.94
C ASN A 149 -20.24 16.20 9.40
N LEU A 150 -19.06 16.19 8.79
CA LEU A 150 -18.01 15.19 9.04
C LEU A 150 -16.68 15.86 9.37
N GLN A 151 -15.96 15.25 10.30
CA GLN A 151 -14.63 15.67 10.73
C GLN A 151 -13.65 14.48 10.64
N ALA A 152 -12.53 14.71 9.98
CA ALA A 152 -11.41 13.77 9.89
C ALA A 152 -10.80 13.54 11.28
N PRO A 153 -10.34 12.32 11.57
CA PRO A 153 -9.73 12.03 12.86
C PRO A 153 -8.38 12.73 13.01
N LEU A 154 -8.20 13.43 14.13
CA LEU A 154 -6.92 13.98 14.54
C LEU A 154 -6.15 12.91 15.34
N LYS A 155 -4.94 12.60 14.91
CA LYS A 155 -4.09 11.61 15.56
C LYS A 155 -2.92 12.29 16.24
N GLU A 156 -2.82 12.08 17.55
CA GLU A 156 -1.66 12.50 18.34
C GLU A 156 -0.61 11.38 18.37
N VAL A 157 0.64 11.76 18.15
CA VAL A 157 1.77 10.84 18.07
C VAL A 157 2.85 11.29 19.03
N LYS A 158 3.35 10.33 19.83
CA LYS A 158 4.46 10.55 20.75
C LYS A 158 5.79 10.14 20.13
N THR A 159 6.83 10.86 20.51
CA THR A 159 8.22 10.58 20.16
C THR A 159 8.56 9.10 20.40
N GLY A 160 9.21 8.47 19.43
CA GLY A 160 9.62 7.06 19.49
C GLY A 160 8.53 6.06 19.09
N ASN A 161 7.26 6.46 19.00
CA ASN A 161 6.20 5.55 18.57
C ASN A 161 6.32 5.26 17.07
N THR A 162 6.10 3.99 16.70
CA THR A 162 5.83 3.61 15.32
C THR A 162 4.34 3.73 15.04
N LEU A 163 3.98 4.37 13.94
CA LEU A 163 2.60 4.49 13.48
C LEU A 163 2.45 3.93 12.07
N THR A 164 1.25 3.41 11.81
CA THR A 164 0.79 3.01 10.47
C THR A 164 -0.07 4.10 9.87
N ILE A 165 0.21 4.43 8.60
CA ILE A 165 -0.51 5.38 7.77
C ILE A 165 -1.05 4.60 6.57
N TYR A 166 -2.36 4.58 6.41
CA TYR A 166 -2.99 3.85 5.32
C TYR A 166 -3.06 4.73 4.06
N GLY A 167 -2.67 4.18 2.92
CA GLY A 167 -2.75 4.85 1.63
C GLY A 167 -3.72 4.16 0.68
N SER A 168 -4.01 4.79 -0.46
CA SER A 168 -4.81 4.17 -1.50
C SER A 168 -4.00 3.19 -2.35
N LYS A 169 -4.69 2.28 -3.05
CA LYS A 169 -4.05 1.33 -4.00
C LYS A 169 -3.39 2.03 -5.19
N GLU A 170 -3.74 3.29 -5.44
CA GLU A 170 -3.15 4.12 -6.48
C GLU A 170 -1.89 4.85 -5.98
N SER A 171 -1.57 4.67 -4.69
CA SER A 171 -0.50 5.32 -3.94
C SER A 171 0.64 4.39 -3.57
N LEU A 172 1.08 3.55 -4.50
CA LEU A 172 2.08 2.53 -4.23
C LEU A 172 3.52 3.06 -4.15
N ALA A 173 3.75 4.08 -3.32
CA ALA A 173 5.08 4.62 -3.07
C ALA A 173 6.02 3.50 -2.59
N GLY A 174 7.21 3.40 -3.20
CA GLY A 174 8.18 2.33 -2.92
C GLY A 174 7.84 0.94 -3.48
N VAL A 175 6.57 0.55 -3.59
CA VAL A 175 6.16 -0.79 -4.08
C VAL A 175 5.16 -0.68 -5.23
N PRO A 176 5.54 -0.17 -6.42
CA PRO A 176 4.61 0.23 -7.49
C PRO A 176 3.85 -0.92 -8.17
N LEU A 177 3.77 -2.09 -7.56
CA LEU A 177 3.27 -3.33 -8.13
C LEU A 177 1.81 -3.54 -7.69
N SER A 178 0.88 -3.47 -8.64
CA SER A 178 -0.55 -3.68 -8.35
C SER A 178 -0.97 -5.13 -8.54
N GLU A 179 -0.21 -5.89 -9.33
CA GLU A 179 -0.42 -7.31 -9.60
C GLU A 179 0.93 -8.02 -9.77
N LEU A 180 1.08 -9.19 -9.17
CA LEU A 180 2.26 -10.07 -9.29
C LEU A 180 1.82 -11.47 -9.71
N ARG A 181 2.52 -12.06 -10.68
CA ARG A 181 2.28 -13.41 -11.20
C ARG A 181 3.60 -14.15 -11.31
N PHE A 182 3.84 -15.07 -10.39
CA PHE A 182 5.01 -15.94 -10.42
C PHE A 182 4.72 -17.07 -11.42
N MET A 183 5.37 -17.00 -12.59
CA MET A 183 5.08 -17.87 -13.74
C MET A 183 5.90 -19.16 -13.70
N SER A 184 7.12 -19.06 -13.19
CA SER A 184 8.07 -20.16 -13.02
C SER A 184 9.03 -19.84 -11.85
N PRO A 185 9.94 -20.75 -11.47
CA PRO A 185 10.95 -20.48 -10.44
C PRO A 185 11.86 -19.27 -10.72
N THR A 186 11.86 -18.74 -11.94
CA THR A 186 12.68 -17.58 -12.32
C THR A 186 11.89 -16.44 -12.96
N GLU A 187 10.69 -16.69 -13.50
CA GLU A 187 9.93 -15.71 -14.27
C GLU A 187 8.78 -15.11 -13.45
N VAL A 188 8.65 -13.78 -13.51
CA VAL A 188 7.55 -13.03 -12.92
C VAL A 188 6.93 -12.08 -13.95
N ARG A 189 5.62 -11.91 -13.88
CA ARG A 189 4.87 -10.93 -14.68
C ARG A 189 3.90 -10.18 -13.78
N GLY A 190 3.30 -9.13 -14.29
CA GLY A 190 2.29 -8.42 -13.51
C GLY A 190 1.97 -7.06 -14.06
N LYS A 191 1.44 -6.22 -13.18
CA LYS A 191 1.10 -4.83 -13.46
C LYS A 191 1.76 -3.95 -12.44
N LEU A 192 2.19 -2.78 -12.90
CA LEU A 192 2.80 -1.77 -12.06
C LEU A 192 2.31 -0.38 -12.46
N THR A 193 2.35 0.55 -11.53
CA THR A 193 2.00 1.95 -11.77
C THR A 193 3.27 2.78 -11.82
N LEU A 194 3.59 3.35 -12.99
CA LEU A 194 4.68 4.32 -13.18
C LEU A 194 4.10 5.64 -13.67
N ASN A 195 4.45 6.75 -13.02
CA ASN A 195 3.99 8.09 -13.41
C ASN A 195 2.45 8.17 -13.60
N ASN A 196 1.70 7.53 -12.71
CA ASN A 196 0.23 7.40 -12.76
C ASN A 196 -0.31 6.64 -13.99
N ILE A 197 0.52 5.88 -14.69
CA ILE A 197 0.14 5.00 -15.80
C ILE A 197 0.27 3.55 -15.34
N LEU A 198 -0.81 2.79 -15.49
CA LEU A 198 -0.80 1.34 -15.30
C LEU A 198 -0.15 0.68 -16.51
N ASP A 199 0.96 -0.02 -16.29
CA ASP A 199 1.70 -0.74 -17.31
C ASP A 199 1.84 -2.22 -16.94
N ASN A 200 1.98 -3.07 -17.97
CA ASN A 200 2.34 -4.47 -17.78
C ASN A 200 3.85 -4.59 -17.72
N PHE A 201 4.33 -5.50 -16.88
CA PHE A 201 5.74 -5.83 -16.83
C PHE A 201 5.98 -7.33 -16.99
N SER A 202 7.19 -7.63 -17.46
CA SER A 202 7.80 -8.96 -17.42
C SER A 202 9.14 -8.84 -16.73
N GLY A 203 9.61 -9.92 -16.14
CA GLY A 203 10.82 -9.88 -15.36
C GLY A 203 11.28 -11.22 -14.85
N THR A 204 12.35 -11.17 -14.07
CA THR A 204 12.82 -12.32 -13.30
C THR A 204 12.70 -12.04 -11.82
N TRP A 205 12.55 -13.09 -11.02
CA TRP A 205 12.58 -12.99 -9.57
C TRP A 205 13.58 -13.98 -8.98
N SER A 206 14.07 -13.66 -7.79
CA SER A 206 14.85 -14.57 -6.96
C SER A 206 14.60 -14.24 -5.49
N VAL A 207 14.92 -15.19 -4.61
CA VAL A 207 14.82 -15.00 -3.18
C VAL A 207 16.19 -15.21 -2.52
N ASN A 208 16.49 -14.41 -1.50
CA ASN A 208 17.60 -14.66 -0.61
C ASN A 208 17.16 -14.31 0.82
N LEU A 209 17.12 -15.32 1.70
CA LEU A 209 16.60 -15.20 3.06
C LEU A 209 15.18 -14.62 3.07
N ASP A 210 15.01 -13.41 3.60
CA ASP A 210 13.74 -12.68 3.74
C ASP A 210 13.57 -11.60 2.66
N ILE A 211 14.38 -11.64 1.59
CA ILE A 211 14.36 -10.66 0.50
C ILE A 211 13.94 -11.31 -0.81
N ILE A 212 12.87 -10.81 -1.42
CA ILE A 212 12.52 -11.05 -2.82
C ILE A 212 13.14 -9.96 -3.68
N SER A 213 13.93 -10.35 -4.66
CA SER A 213 14.49 -9.48 -5.68
C SER A 213 13.69 -9.62 -6.97
N LEU A 214 13.17 -8.52 -7.49
CA LEU A 214 12.45 -8.46 -8.77
C LEU A 214 13.27 -7.63 -9.77
N ASN A 215 13.63 -8.23 -10.90
CA ASN A 215 14.19 -7.53 -12.05
C ASN A 215 13.07 -7.26 -13.04
N ILE A 216 12.57 -6.04 -13.05
CA ILE A 216 11.34 -5.62 -13.72
C ILE A 216 11.70 -4.94 -15.04
N LYS A 217 11.00 -5.32 -16.10
CA LYS A 217 11.01 -4.64 -17.39
C LYS A 217 9.59 -4.21 -17.76
N SER A 218 9.35 -2.91 -17.72
CA SER A 218 8.09 -2.27 -18.09
C SER A 218 7.91 -2.28 -19.61
N THR A 219 6.70 -2.55 -20.08
CA THR A 219 6.42 -2.66 -21.53
C THR A 219 6.29 -1.29 -22.18
N ALA A 220 5.37 -0.47 -21.69
CA ALA A 220 5.10 0.88 -22.20
C ALA A 220 6.06 1.92 -21.62
N GLY A 221 6.41 1.80 -20.34
CA GLY A 221 7.32 2.74 -19.66
C GLY A 221 8.77 2.65 -20.14
N GLN A 222 9.15 1.57 -20.83
CA GLN A 222 10.53 1.27 -21.25
C GLN A 222 11.58 1.38 -20.13
N VAL A 223 11.15 1.23 -18.87
CA VAL A 223 12.05 1.22 -17.71
C VAL A 223 12.43 -0.21 -17.39
N GLN A 224 13.71 -0.41 -17.09
CA GLN A 224 14.21 -1.64 -16.49
C GLN A 224 14.91 -1.30 -15.17
N TYR A 225 14.54 -1.99 -14.10
CA TYR A 225 15.14 -1.78 -12.79
C TYR A 225 15.08 -3.06 -11.95
N MET A 226 15.98 -3.16 -10.98
CA MET A 226 15.97 -4.19 -9.96
C MET A 226 15.49 -3.58 -8.65
N GLN A 227 14.52 -4.23 -8.01
CA GLN A 227 14.02 -3.81 -6.71
C GLN A 227 14.01 -4.99 -5.75
N ASN A 228 14.50 -4.73 -4.53
CA ASN A 228 14.52 -5.69 -3.45
C ASN A 228 13.43 -5.34 -2.45
N TYR A 229 12.70 -6.35 -2.01
CA TYR A 229 11.64 -6.23 -1.02
C TYR A 229 11.88 -7.21 0.11
N LYS A 230 11.78 -6.75 1.35
CA LYS A 230 11.52 -7.67 2.46
C LYS A 230 10.14 -8.27 2.25
N PHE A 231 10.02 -9.58 2.38
CA PHE A 231 8.74 -10.24 2.19
C PHE A 231 8.30 -11.05 3.41
N LEU A 232 6.98 -11.13 3.58
CA LEU A 232 6.33 -12.07 4.47
C LEU A 232 5.25 -12.80 3.68
N LEU A 233 5.33 -14.12 3.65
CA LEU A 233 4.33 -14.98 3.04
C LEU A 233 3.56 -15.71 4.15
N THR A 234 2.25 -15.76 4.00
CA THR A 234 1.31 -16.50 4.84
C THR A 234 0.36 -17.31 3.95
N GLU A 235 -0.51 -18.13 4.53
CA GLU A 235 -1.47 -18.94 3.76
C GLU A 235 -2.38 -18.10 2.83
N SER A 236 -2.70 -16.86 3.22
CA SER A 236 -3.66 -15.99 2.50
C SER A 236 -3.05 -14.71 1.92
N ASP A 237 -1.89 -14.28 2.42
CA ASP A 237 -1.33 -12.97 2.12
C ASP A 237 0.17 -13.04 1.80
N LEU A 238 0.57 -12.26 0.79
CA LEU A 238 1.96 -11.86 0.53
C LEU A 238 2.10 -10.39 0.92
N ILE A 239 3.12 -10.04 1.70
CA ILE A 239 3.44 -8.65 2.03
C ILE A 239 4.83 -8.35 1.50
N LEU A 240 4.95 -7.33 0.64
CA LEU A 240 6.24 -6.80 0.19
C LEU A 240 6.49 -5.45 0.85
N SER A 241 7.70 -5.26 1.36
CA SER A 241 8.08 -4.07 2.11
C SER A 241 9.39 -3.48 1.59
N THR A 242 9.45 -2.16 1.45
CA THR A 242 10.69 -1.44 1.12
C THR A 242 10.81 -0.15 1.90
N GLU A 243 12.04 0.23 2.20
CA GLU A 243 12.34 1.56 2.71
C GLU A 243 12.34 2.57 1.55
N SER A 244 11.74 3.73 1.75
CA SER A 244 11.80 4.86 0.81
C SER A 244 11.42 6.16 1.50
N VAL A 245 11.51 7.29 0.79
CA VAL A 245 11.14 8.60 1.33
C VAL A 245 9.61 8.68 1.47
N TYR A 246 9.14 9.27 2.57
CA TYR A 246 7.71 9.53 2.74
C TYR A 246 7.23 10.55 1.69
N PRO A 247 6.22 10.22 0.87
CA PRO A 247 5.73 11.11 -0.18
C PRO A 247 5.11 12.38 0.42
N GLN A 248 5.62 13.56 0.03
CA GLN A 248 5.16 14.88 0.52
C GLN A 248 4.22 15.59 -0.46
N ASP A 249 4.10 15.07 -1.68
CA ASP A 249 3.16 15.52 -2.71
C ASP A 249 1.69 15.21 -2.35
N ARG A 250 1.47 14.43 -1.30
CA ARG A 250 0.15 14.06 -0.77
C ARG A 250 -0.28 14.99 0.37
N ILE A 251 -0.65 16.20 -0.02
CA ILE A 251 -1.08 17.32 0.84
C ILE A 251 -2.02 16.89 1.99
N PHE A 252 -2.83 15.86 1.79
CA PHE A 252 -3.94 15.48 2.66
C PHE A 252 -3.53 14.65 3.90
N THR A 253 -2.29 14.17 3.99
CA THR A 253 -1.79 13.45 5.20
C THR A 253 -0.38 13.89 5.57
N ASN A 254 0.00 15.12 5.22
CA ASN A 254 1.38 15.59 5.31
C ASN A 254 1.88 15.63 6.76
N ILE A 255 2.55 14.55 7.14
CA ILE A 255 3.45 14.52 8.28
C ILE A 255 4.78 15.11 7.79
N PRO A 256 5.26 16.22 8.38
CA PRO A 256 6.55 16.78 8.01
C PRO A 256 7.67 15.75 8.15
N ASN A 257 8.55 15.65 7.15
CA ASN A 257 9.62 14.64 7.13
C ASN A 257 10.54 14.75 8.35
N GLU A 258 10.76 15.94 8.89
CA GLU A 258 11.56 16.15 10.10
C GLU A 258 10.92 15.58 11.37
N ASN A 259 9.64 15.20 11.33
CA ASN A 259 8.91 14.58 12.43
C ASN A 259 8.98 13.04 12.41
N ILE A 260 9.53 12.43 11.35
CA ILE A 260 9.50 10.99 11.13
C ILE A 260 10.84 10.41 10.65
N THR A 261 11.02 9.12 10.88
CA THR A 261 12.14 8.31 10.40
C THR A 261 11.69 6.86 10.16
N ASN A 262 12.58 5.97 9.72
CA ASN A 262 12.29 4.54 9.44
C ASN A 262 11.03 4.36 8.58
N VAL A 263 10.98 5.05 7.45
CA VAL A 263 9.82 5.05 6.56
C VAL A 263 9.82 3.78 5.73
N ILE A 264 8.91 2.87 6.04
CA ILE A 264 8.77 1.57 5.35
C ILE A 264 7.39 1.51 4.70
N HIS A 265 7.37 1.32 3.38
CA HIS A 265 6.16 1.11 2.61
C HIS A 265 5.86 -0.37 2.49
N HIS A 266 4.60 -0.74 2.62
CA HIS A 266 4.11 -2.09 2.57
C HIS A 266 2.97 -2.21 1.55
N ALA A 267 3.09 -3.18 0.65
CA ALA A 267 1.98 -3.63 -0.19
C ALA A 267 1.57 -5.03 0.27
N LYS A 268 0.29 -5.18 0.62
CA LYS A 268 -0.31 -6.45 1.02
C LYS A 268 -1.16 -6.99 -0.13
N TYR A 269 -0.83 -8.18 -0.59
CA TYR A 269 -1.47 -8.85 -1.70
C TYR A 269 -2.27 -10.05 -1.21
N SER A 270 -3.37 -10.33 -1.89
CA SER A 270 -4.14 -11.56 -1.76
C SER A 270 -4.20 -12.28 -3.10
N ARG A 271 -4.35 -13.61 -3.05
CA ARG A 271 -4.62 -14.43 -4.25
C ARG A 271 -6.02 -14.18 -4.81
#